data_AF-A0A6M1YSX5-F1
#
_entry.id   AF-A0A6M1YSX5-F1
#
_cell.length_a   1.000
_cell.length_b   1.000
_cell.length_c   1.000
_cell.angle_alpha   90.00
_cell.angle_beta   90.00
_cell.angle_gamma   90.00
#
_symmetry.space_group_name_H-M   'P 1'
#
loop_
_entity.id
_entity.type
_entity.pdbx_description
1 polymer ?
#
loop_
_entity_poly.entity_id
_entity_poly.type
_entity_poly.pdbx_seq_one_letter_code
_entity_poly.pdbx_strand_id
1 'polypeptide(L)' 'LFPINNLGFNSPQVYKAKKFACKALKGKGARSGIRVIYAYVPENDEIRLIEIYSKSDKENENRERIKELFVSI' A
#
# COMPACT_ATOMS: atom_id res chain seq x y z
N LEU A 1 -8.58 -4.90 -4.22
CA LEU A 1 -7.52 -3.88 -4.10
C LEU A 1 -8.20 -2.52 -4.05
N PHE A 2 -7.69 -1.56 -3.27
CA PHE A 2 -8.32 -0.24 -3.13
C PHE A 2 -7.39 0.83 -3.72
N PRO A 3 -7.75 1.51 -4.82
CA PRO A 3 -6.90 2.56 -5.38
C PRO A 3 -6.79 3.74 -4.41
N ILE A 4 -5.63 4.37 -4.37
CA ILE A 4 -5.38 5.60 -3.61
C ILE A 4 -5.37 6.76 -4.59
N ASN A 5 -6.41 7.59 -4.52
CA ASN A 5 -6.61 8.73 -5.41
C ASN A 5 -6.07 10.02 -4.80
N ASN A 6 -6.01 11.09 -5.61
CA ASN A 6 -5.61 12.44 -5.21
C ASN A 6 -4.15 12.51 -4.69
N LEU A 7 -3.23 11.81 -5.36
CA LEU A 7 -1.80 11.81 -5.04
C LEU A 7 -1.01 12.92 -5.76
N GLY A 8 -1.63 13.63 -6.71
CA GLY A 8 -0.97 14.69 -7.49
C GLY A 8 -0.31 14.19 -8.77
N PHE A 9 -0.40 12.89 -9.06
CA PHE A 9 0.07 12.25 -10.29
C PHE A 9 -0.90 11.14 -10.69
N ASN A 10 -0.86 10.76 -11.97
CA ASN A 10 -1.74 9.74 -12.54
C ASN A 10 -1.04 8.40 -12.79
N SER A 11 0.30 8.39 -12.82
CA SER A 11 1.12 7.19 -13.00
C SER A 11 2.36 7.24 -12.10
N PRO A 12 2.73 6.13 -11.42
CA PRO A 12 2.06 4.83 -11.42
C PRO A 12 0.79 4.80 -10.56
N GLN A 13 -0.09 3.82 -10.79
CA GLN A 13 -1.28 3.66 -9.95
C GLN A 13 -0.92 3.01 -8.61
N VAL A 14 -1.35 3.63 -7.51
CA VAL A 14 -1.06 3.18 -6.15
C VAL A 14 -2.28 2.52 -5.52
N TYR A 15 -2.06 1.39 -4.85
CA TYR A 15 -3.10 0.57 -4.26
C TYR A 15 -2.84 0.26 -2.79
N LYS A 16 -3.93 0.20 -2.03
CA LYS A 16 -3.99 -0.35 -0.68
C LYS A 16 -4.60 -1.75 -0.74
N ALA A 17 -3.80 -2.75 -0.44
CA ALA A 17 -4.28 -4.10 -0.21
C ALA A 17 -4.68 -4.27 1.27
N LYS A 18 -5.89 -4.76 1.48
CA LYS A 18 -6.47 -5.08 2.80
C LYS A 18 -6.86 -6.56 2.72
N LYS A 19 -6.74 -7.30 3.83
CA LYS A 19 -7.05 -8.74 3.96
C LYS A 19 -5.88 -9.72 3.75
N PHE A 20 -4.68 -9.38 4.24
CA PHE A 20 -3.58 -10.34 4.28
C PHE A 20 -3.76 -11.36 5.40
N ALA A 21 -3.40 -12.61 5.16
CA ALA A 21 -3.23 -13.60 6.23
C ALA A 21 -1.78 -13.61 6.70
N CYS A 22 -1.57 -13.82 8.00
CA CYS A 22 -0.24 -13.93 8.59
C CYS A 22 -0.18 -15.15 9.51
N LYS A 23 0.78 -16.05 9.29
CA LYS A 23 0.95 -17.27 10.10
C LYS A 23 1.26 -16.97 11.55
N ALA A 24 1.96 -15.86 11.82
CA ALA A 24 2.26 -15.43 13.18
C ALA A 24 1.01 -14.89 13.92
N LEU A 25 0.01 -14.37 13.20
CA LEU A 25 -1.25 -13.85 13.74
C LEU A 25 -2.34 -14.94 13.76
N LYS A 26 -2.15 -15.95 14.62
CA LYS A 26 -3.04 -17.11 14.74
C LYS A 26 -4.50 -16.70 15.00
N GLY A 27 -5.44 -17.43 14.40
CA GLY A 27 -6.89 -17.20 14.55
C GLY A 27 -7.45 -15.98 13.82
N LYS A 28 -6.60 -15.12 13.22
CA LYS A 28 -7.07 -13.93 12.48
C LYS A 28 -7.33 -14.22 11.01
N GLY A 29 -6.59 -15.15 10.39
CA GLY A 29 -6.66 -15.40 8.95
C GLY A 29 -6.49 -14.10 8.17
N ALA A 30 -7.33 -13.88 7.15
CA ALA A 30 -7.35 -12.65 6.38
C ALA A 30 -7.71 -11.38 7.19
N ARG A 31 -8.20 -11.52 8.43
CA ARG A 31 -8.50 -10.39 9.35
C ARG A 31 -7.30 -10.02 10.22
N SER A 32 -6.08 -10.20 9.71
CA SER A 32 -4.83 -9.86 10.42
C SER A 32 -4.70 -8.36 10.75
N GLY A 33 -5.41 -7.49 10.02
CA GLY A 33 -5.25 -6.05 10.11
C GLY A 33 -4.09 -5.49 9.31
N ILE A 34 -3.24 -6.36 8.71
CA ILE A 34 -2.13 -5.95 7.85
C ILE A 34 -2.67 -5.25 6.61
N ARG A 35 -2.03 -4.14 6.27
CA ARG A 35 -2.24 -3.37 5.04
C ARG A 35 -0.91 -3.18 4.36
N VAL A 36 -0.92 -3.32 3.03
CA VAL A 36 0.24 -3.11 2.18
C VAL A 36 -0.13 -2.04 1.16
N ILE A 37 0.74 -1.05 1.03
CA ILE A 37 0.69 -0.02 0.01
C ILE A 37 1.72 -0.37 -1.04
N TYR A 38 1.30 -0.44 -2.29
CA TYR A 38 2.19 -0.71 -3.41
C TYR A 38 1.76 0.07 -4.65
N ALA A 39 2.71 0.32 -5.55
CA ALA A 39 2.46 0.85 -6.88
C ALA A 39 2.72 -0.24 -7.92
N TYR A 40 1.93 -0.25 -8.99
CA TYR A 40 2.23 -1.02 -10.20
C TYR A 40 2.80 -0.07 -11.26
N VAL A 41 4.00 -0.35 -11.74
CA VAL A 41 4.73 0.43 -12.74
C VAL A 41 4.68 -0.35 -14.07
N PRO A 42 3.75 -0.02 -14.99
CA PRO A 42 3.51 -0.84 -16.19
C PRO A 42 4.70 -0.84 -17.15
N GLU A 43 5.48 0.24 -17.16
CA GLU A 43 6.67 0.40 -18.01
C GLU A 43 7.72 -0.70 -17.77
N ASN A 44 7.80 -1.19 -16.53
CA ASN A 44 8.80 -2.17 -16.11
C ASN A 44 8.19 -3.52 -15.70
N ASP A 45 6.87 -3.70 -15.82
CA ASP A 45 6.12 -4.81 -15.24
C ASP A 45 6.49 -5.06 -13.74
N GLU A 46 6.55 -3.97 -12.98
CA GLU A 46 7.13 -3.96 -11.63
C GLU A 46 6.09 -3.61 -10.56
N ILE A 47 6.10 -4.34 -9.44
CA ILE A 47 5.36 -3.99 -8.22
C ILE A 47 6.33 -3.38 -7.19
N ARG A 48 6.15 -2.10 -6.89
CA ARG A 48 6.91 -1.40 -5.84
C ARG A 48 6.18 -1.44 -4.53
N LEU A 49 6.75 -2.13 -3.54
CA LEU A 49 6.26 -2.11 -2.16
C LEU A 49 6.69 -0.81 -1.47
N ILE A 50 5.72 -0.05 -0.98
CA ILE A 50 5.95 1.30 -0.42
C ILE A 50 5.92 1.27 1.10
N GLU A 51 4.87 0.70 1.68
CA GLU A 51 4.59 0.71 3.12
C GLU A 51 3.84 -0.56 3.51
N ILE A 52 4.17 -1.12 4.67
CA ILE A 52 3.38 -2.15 5.36
C ILE A 52 3.06 -1.65 6.77
N TYR A 53 1.81 -1.77 7.18
CA TYR A 53 1.38 -1.35 8.51
C TYR A 53 0.18 -2.16 9.02
N SER A 54 -0.05 -2.15 10.33
CA SER A 54 -1.23 -2.76 10.94
C SER A 54 -2.35 -1.73 11.15
N LYS A 55 -3.60 -2.15 10.95
CA LYS A 55 -4.78 -1.34 11.29
C LYS A 55 -4.84 -0.92 12.74
N SER A 56 -4.30 -1.73 13.65
CA SER A 56 -4.28 -1.41 15.08
C SER A 56 -3.32 -0.27 15.42
N ASP A 57 -2.32 -0.03 14.58
CA ASP A 57 -1.26 0.97 14.80
C ASP A 57 -1.57 2.27 14.05
N LYS A 58 -2.04 2.15 12.80
CA LYS A 58 -2.34 3.30 11.94
C LYS A 58 -3.59 3.06 11.10
N GLU A 59 -4.40 4.11 10.94
CA GLU A 59 -5.62 4.01 10.14
C GLU A 59 -5.34 4.08 8.63
N ASN A 60 -4.51 5.04 8.22
CA ASN A 60 -4.28 5.40 6.82
C ASN A 60 -2.81 5.23 6.39
N GLU A 61 -2.55 5.30 5.10
CA GLU A 61 -1.22 5.27 4.50
C GLU A 61 -0.43 6.56 4.77
N ASN A 62 0.91 6.50 4.70
CA ASN A 62 1.72 7.72 4.63
C ASN A 62 1.70 8.26 3.18
N ARG A 63 0.86 9.28 2.94
CA ARG A 63 0.75 9.90 1.61
C ARG A 63 1.97 10.70 1.18
N GLU A 64 2.69 11.29 2.13
CA GLU A 64 3.91 12.04 1.84
C GLU A 64 4.98 11.09 1.32
N ARG A 65 5.19 9.95 1.99
CA ARG A 65 6.10 8.89 1.52
C ARG A 65 5.78 8.39 0.11
N ILE A 66 4.50 8.27 -0.24
CA ILE A 66 4.09 7.89 -1.60
C ILE A 66 4.51 8.98 -2.60
N LYS A 67 4.28 10.26 -2.26
CA LYS A 67 4.63 11.38 -3.13
C LYS A 67 6.13 11.53 -3.29
N GLU A 68 6.92 11.40 -2.22
CA GLU A 68 8.39 11.50 -2.28
C GLU A 68 9.01 10.49 -3.27
N LEU A 69 8.40 9.31 -3.42
CA LEU A 69 8.87 8.27 -4.35
C LEU A 69 8.55 8.53 -5.83
N PHE A 70 7.56 9.37 -6.15
CA PHE A 70 7.05 9.54 -7.52
C PHE A 70 6.91 11.00 -7.97
N VAL A 71 7.05 11.97 -7.06
CA VAL A 71 6.92 13.41 -7.28
C VAL A 71 8.26 14.10 -7.04
N SER A 72 9.39 13.39 -7.12
CA SER A 72 10.70 14.04 -7.09
C SER A 72 10.81 15.00 -8.28
N ILE A 73 10.81 16.30 -7.98
CA ILE A 73 11.13 17.42 -8.88
C ILE A 73 12.64 17.49 -9.03
#